data_AF-A0A7Y3RNE5-F1
#
_entry.id   AF-A0A7Y3RNE5-F1
#
_cell.length_a   1.000
_cell.length_b   1.000
_cell.length_c   1.000
_cell.angle_alpha   90.00
_cell.angle_beta   90.00
_cell.angle_gamma   90.00
#
_symmetry.space_group_name_H-M   'P 1'
#
loop_
_entity.id
_entity.type
_entity.pdbx_description
1 polymer ?
#
loop_
_entity_poly.entity_id
_entity_poly.type
_entity_poly.pdbx_seq_one_letter_code
_entity_poly.pdbx_strand_id
1 'polypeptide(L)'
;MLKTLLTIAAAAPVALATASAAPVTVNAGTSGSVSNQNIFGGRSAAGFSDSLRIGPSGAQIFAEAQASTGTVDSSVDLDFTAQYDDSIGLSEAGSVMLALLGSADADFDTNFGAGFEAGVATSFLNIGDVSLIDRGYRLSASGSSTIRSSGTGRDSQGFARVGTPEIPGISIGGGVSANATQRSTLDLTGISGTLTARNAVTGTFVSSIFSIGNSGVDNFNFDLGEVGRWDLSVGDIGVGNAFSSVFGLSVSGDFGASLGFGCGNPARDDDNGRLCVGDAGVEVESSSLDLANIPGFALLYSGFKSQGLGSITIFDDTISEVPIPGALPLMASVFAVGGLLRRRKAK
;
A
#
# COMPACT_ATOMS: atom_id res chain seq x y z
N MET A 1 85.74 -0.11 -17.72
CA MET A 1 84.38 0.44 -17.89
C MET A 1 83.51 -0.07 -16.75
N LEU A 2 83.33 0.72 -15.69
CA LEU A 2 82.56 0.35 -14.51
C LEU A 2 81.44 1.40 -14.37
N LYS A 3 80.20 1.00 -14.67
CA LYS A 3 79.00 1.85 -14.51
C LYS A 3 78.59 1.80 -13.03
N THR A 4 78.73 2.91 -12.32
CA THR A 4 78.20 3.07 -10.96
C THR A 4 76.77 3.63 -11.06
N LEU A 5 75.77 2.80 -10.76
CA LEU A 5 74.39 3.22 -10.59
C LEU A 5 74.27 4.02 -9.29
N LEU A 6 73.78 5.26 -9.37
CA LEU A 6 73.43 6.10 -8.23
C LEU A 6 71.93 5.93 -7.99
N THR A 7 71.56 5.08 -7.03
CA THR A 7 70.15 4.91 -6.61
C THR A 7 69.81 6.02 -5.62
N ILE A 8 69.07 7.03 -6.07
CA ILE A 8 68.49 8.06 -5.20
C ILE A 8 67.24 7.43 -4.57
N ALA A 9 67.28 7.12 -3.28
CA ALA A 9 66.09 6.79 -2.51
C ALA A 9 65.29 8.08 -2.30
N ALA A 10 64.31 8.31 -3.18
CA ALA A 10 63.30 9.34 -2.95
C ALA A 10 62.50 8.95 -1.71
N ALA A 11 62.56 9.77 -0.65
CA ALA A 11 61.66 9.65 0.48
C ALA A 11 60.23 9.84 -0.05
N ALA A 12 59.46 8.77 -0.05
CA ALA A 12 58.04 8.83 -0.37
C ALA A 12 57.37 9.76 0.65
N PRO A 13 56.59 10.76 0.23
CA PRO A 13 55.78 11.52 1.16
C PRO A 13 54.82 10.54 1.83
N VAL A 14 54.90 10.42 3.16
CA VAL A 14 53.87 9.77 3.96
C VAL A 14 52.65 10.68 3.86
N ALA A 15 51.76 10.40 2.93
CA ALA A 15 50.46 11.05 2.86
C ALA A 15 49.73 10.73 4.16
N LEU A 16 49.52 11.74 5.01
CA LEU A 16 48.51 11.64 6.06
C LEU A 16 47.18 11.46 5.33
N ALA A 17 46.66 10.23 5.33
CA ALA A 17 45.29 9.97 4.97
C ALA A 17 44.42 10.66 6.02
N THR A 18 43.99 11.89 5.74
CA THR A 18 42.82 12.46 6.40
C THR A 18 41.68 11.50 6.12
N ALA A 19 41.19 10.80 7.14
CA ALA A 19 40.00 9.98 7.01
C ALA A 19 38.86 10.91 6.56
N SER A 20 38.53 10.90 5.28
CA SER A 20 37.39 11.64 4.77
C SER A 20 36.16 10.76 4.99
N ALA A 21 35.17 11.29 5.69
CA ALA A 21 33.84 10.73 5.78
C ALA A 21 33.37 10.24 4.40
N ALA A 22 32.99 8.97 4.30
CA ALA A 22 32.43 8.42 3.07
C ALA A 22 30.91 8.36 3.20
N PRO A 23 30.15 8.91 2.23
CA PRO A 23 28.71 8.80 2.24
C PRO A 23 28.30 7.34 2.07
N VAL A 24 27.44 6.87 2.96
CA VAL A 24 26.84 5.52 2.95
C VAL A 24 25.40 5.64 2.53
N THR A 25 24.95 4.67 1.73
CA THR A 25 23.54 4.44 1.45
C THR A 25 23.18 3.02 1.85
N VAL A 26 22.20 2.87 2.75
CA VAL A 26 21.69 1.58 3.20
C VAL A 26 20.23 1.45 2.81
N ASN A 27 19.89 0.31 2.20
CA ASN A 27 18.51 -0.06 1.90
C ASN A 27 18.06 -1.15 2.86
N ALA A 28 16.87 -0.98 3.43
CA ALA A 28 16.25 -1.97 4.31
C ALA A 28 14.76 -2.08 3.99
N GLY A 29 14.22 -3.30 4.03
CA GLY A 29 12.82 -3.57 3.73
C GLY A 29 12.13 -4.26 4.90
N THR A 30 10.85 -3.99 5.10
CA THR A 30 10.00 -4.76 6.01
C THR A 30 8.60 -4.89 5.44
N SER A 31 7.87 -5.91 5.86
CA SER A 31 6.51 -6.17 5.39
C SER A 31 5.54 -6.21 6.57
N GLY A 32 4.33 -5.71 6.36
CA GLY A 32 3.21 -5.80 7.28
C GLY A 32 2.02 -6.46 6.61
N SER A 33 1.12 -7.02 7.41
CA SER A 33 -0.13 -7.55 6.89
C SER A 33 -1.30 -7.31 7.84
N VAL A 34 -2.48 -7.29 7.23
CA VAL A 34 -3.79 -7.35 7.84
C VAL A 34 -4.47 -8.58 7.29
N SER A 35 -5.01 -9.41 8.16
CA SER A 35 -5.83 -10.54 7.72
C SER A 35 -7.20 -10.53 8.38
N ASN A 36 -8.23 -10.78 7.57
CA ASN A 36 -9.62 -10.89 7.96
C ASN A 36 -10.13 -9.69 8.78
N GLN A 37 -9.65 -8.47 8.50
CA GLN A 37 -10.18 -7.28 9.16
C GLN A 37 -11.59 -7.02 8.64
N ASN A 38 -12.51 -6.75 9.58
CA ASN A 38 -13.90 -6.50 9.23
C ASN A 38 -14.04 -5.16 8.48
N ILE A 39 -14.63 -5.21 7.28
CA ILE A 39 -14.87 -4.03 6.44
C ILE A 39 -15.84 -3.04 7.11
N PHE A 40 -16.73 -3.51 7.99
CA PHE A 40 -17.71 -2.70 8.70
C PHE A 40 -17.15 -2.02 9.97
N GLY A 41 -15.83 -1.90 10.12
CA GLY A 41 -15.20 -1.14 11.20
C GLY A 41 -15.41 -1.73 12.60
N GLY A 42 -15.41 -3.06 12.73
CA GLY A 42 -15.50 -3.76 14.03
C GLY A 42 -16.92 -3.95 14.57
N ARG A 43 -17.96 -3.55 13.83
CA ARG A 43 -19.34 -3.93 14.13
C ARG A 43 -19.58 -5.37 13.69
N SER A 44 -20.02 -6.23 14.61
CA SER A 44 -20.49 -7.59 14.30
C SER A 44 -21.52 -7.51 13.18
N ALA A 45 -21.19 -8.02 11.98
CA ALA A 45 -22.06 -8.12 10.81
C ALA A 45 -23.16 -7.05 10.76
N ALA A 46 -22.78 -5.78 10.56
CA ALA A 46 -23.77 -4.76 10.20
C ALA A 46 -24.08 -4.95 8.72
N GLY A 47 -24.86 -6.00 8.44
CA GLY A 47 -25.47 -6.19 7.15
C GLY A 47 -26.25 -4.96 6.75
N PHE A 48 -26.08 -4.49 5.52
CA PHE A 48 -27.16 -3.72 4.93
C PHE A 48 -28.29 -4.70 4.60
N SER A 49 -29.52 -4.20 4.63
CA SER A 49 -30.68 -4.83 4.03
C SER A 49 -31.43 -3.68 3.37
N ASP A 50 -31.47 -3.68 2.05
CA ASP A 50 -32.18 -2.67 1.28
C ASP A 50 -33.13 -3.35 0.29
N SER A 51 -34.22 -2.67 -0.01
CA SER A 51 -35.26 -3.18 -0.89
C SER A 51 -35.71 -2.12 -1.86
N LEU A 52 -35.96 -2.54 -3.08
CA LEU A 52 -36.41 -1.73 -4.19
C LEU A 52 -37.71 -2.31 -4.71
N ARG A 53 -38.73 -1.47 -4.89
CA ARG A 53 -39.97 -1.84 -5.58
C ARG A 53 -40.23 -0.84 -6.69
N ILE A 54 -40.38 -1.32 -7.91
CA ILE A 54 -40.65 -0.47 -9.07
C ILE A 54 -41.75 -1.08 -9.94
N GLY A 55 -42.67 -0.25 -10.42
CA GLY A 55 -43.77 -0.66 -11.29
C GLY A 55 -45.12 -0.08 -10.84
N PRO A 56 -46.17 -0.24 -11.66
CA PRO A 56 -47.52 0.20 -11.32
C PRO A 56 -48.06 -0.52 -10.06
N SER A 57 -49.06 0.07 -9.38
CA SER A 57 -49.66 -0.49 -8.15
C SER A 57 -50.28 -1.89 -8.31
N GLY A 58 -50.51 -2.34 -9.55
CA GLY A 58 -50.97 -3.69 -9.89
C GLY A 58 -49.83 -4.73 -9.95
N ALA A 59 -48.68 -4.36 -10.51
CA ALA A 59 -47.56 -5.26 -10.77
C ALA A 59 -46.25 -4.52 -10.49
N GLN A 60 -45.50 -4.98 -9.49
CA GLN A 60 -44.24 -4.38 -9.11
C GLN A 60 -43.13 -5.42 -9.20
N ILE A 61 -41.99 -5.04 -9.74
CA ILE A 61 -40.75 -5.78 -9.54
C ILE A 61 -40.24 -5.40 -8.17
N PHE A 62 -39.89 -6.39 -7.36
CA PHE A 62 -39.18 -6.18 -6.11
C PHE A 62 -37.78 -6.77 -6.19
N ALA A 63 -36.85 -6.16 -5.46
CA ALA A 63 -35.51 -6.66 -5.27
C ALA A 63 -35.04 -6.31 -3.86
N GLU A 64 -34.45 -7.26 -3.18
CA GLU A 64 -33.92 -7.12 -1.83
C GLU A 64 -32.47 -7.59 -1.85
N ALA A 65 -31.57 -6.78 -1.29
CA ALA A 65 -30.18 -7.15 -1.14
C ALA A 65 -29.78 -7.02 0.32
N GLN A 66 -29.10 -8.03 0.81
CA GLN A 66 -28.57 -8.03 2.16
C GLN A 66 -27.12 -8.48 2.18
N ALA A 67 -26.35 -7.97 3.12
CA ALA A 67 -25.01 -8.48 3.40
C ALA A 67 -24.96 -9.09 4.79
N SER A 68 -24.16 -10.13 5.00
CA SER A 68 -23.99 -10.71 6.34
C SER A 68 -22.52 -10.81 6.76
N THR A 69 -21.58 -10.67 5.82
CA THR A 69 -20.14 -10.79 6.08
C THR A 69 -19.33 -9.87 5.17
N GLY A 70 -18.14 -9.46 5.63
CA GLY A 70 -17.23 -8.64 4.84
C GLY A 70 -15.86 -8.56 5.50
N THR A 71 -14.82 -9.07 4.83
CA THR A 71 -13.44 -9.00 5.29
C THR A 71 -12.52 -8.40 4.25
N VAL A 72 -11.48 -7.72 4.72
CA VAL A 72 -10.35 -7.26 3.91
C VAL A 72 -9.08 -7.90 4.43
N ASP A 73 -8.32 -8.46 3.51
CA ASP A 73 -6.94 -8.90 3.69
C ASP A 73 -6.05 -7.91 2.93
N SER A 74 -4.92 -7.53 3.50
CA SER A 74 -3.97 -6.64 2.83
C SER A 74 -2.55 -6.90 3.29
N SER A 75 -1.60 -6.81 2.37
CA SER A 75 -0.17 -6.78 2.64
C SER A 75 0.40 -5.44 2.25
N VAL A 76 1.44 -5.00 2.95
CA VAL A 76 2.21 -3.81 2.60
C VAL A 76 3.69 -4.12 2.74
N ASP A 77 4.46 -3.83 1.69
CA ASP A 77 5.90 -3.86 1.69
C ASP A 77 6.41 -2.43 1.81
N LEU A 78 7.35 -2.22 2.74
CA LEU A 78 7.96 -0.94 3.04
C LEU A 78 9.45 -1.02 2.75
N ASP A 79 9.96 -0.07 1.99
CA ASP A 79 11.38 0.10 1.76
C ASP A 79 11.86 1.41 2.35
N PHE A 80 13.01 1.35 3.00
CA PHE A 80 13.73 2.48 3.59
C PHE A 80 15.09 2.61 2.95
N THR A 81 15.44 3.83 2.56
CA THR A 81 16.81 4.18 2.15
C THR A 81 17.34 5.22 3.11
N ALA A 82 18.40 4.87 3.85
CA ALA A 82 19.12 5.77 4.73
C ALA A 82 20.38 6.28 4.04
N GLN A 83 20.64 7.59 4.11
CA GLN A 83 21.86 8.21 3.64
C GLN A 83 22.51 9.01 4.78
N TYR A 84 23.78 8.72 5.05
CA TYR A 84 24.56 9.32 6.14
C TYR A 84 26.06 9.12 5.89
N ASP A 85 26.91 9.83 6.62
CA ASP A 85 28.37 9.64 6.57
C ASP A 85 28.83 8.53 7.54
N ASP A 86 29.69 7.60 7.08
CA ASP A 86 30.13 6.45 7.88
C ASP A 86 30.92 6.82 9.14
N SER A 87 31.56 7.99 9.12
CA SER A 87 32.47 8.45 10.16
C SER A 87 32.40 9.95 10.31
N ILE A 88 32.33 10.42 11.56
CA ILE A 88 32.15 11.83 11.90
C ILE A 88 33.04 12.16 13.10
N GLY A 89 33.66 13.34 13.08
CA GLY A 89 34.47 13.82 14.21
C GLY A 89 33.60 14.22 15.40
N LEU A 90 34.13 14.10 16.61
CA LEU A 90 33.38 14.41 17.84
C LEU A 90 32.83 15.85 17.86
N SER A 91 33.52 16.84 17.27
CA SER A 91 33.01 18.21 17.15
C SER A 91 31.74 18.37 16.30
N GLU A 92 31.48 17.43 15.39
CA GLU A 92 30.31 17.40 14.51
C GLU A 92 29.24 16.42 14.99
N ALA A 93 29.57 15.58 15.98
CA ALA A 93 28.71 14.51 16.47
C ALA A 93 27.41 15.02 17.14
N GLY A 94 27.38 16.26 17.60
CA GLY A 94 26.17 16.90 18.16
C GLY A 94 25.11 17.24 17.11
N SER A 95 25.45 17.12 15.81
CA SER A 95 24.51 17.41 14.72
C SER A 95 24.68 16.48 13.51
N VAL A 96 24.55 15.17 13.74
CA VAL A 96 24.64 14.17 12.67
C VAL A 96 23.37 14.18 11.84
N MET A 97 23.51 14.56 10.56
CA MET A 97 22.41 14.57 9.61
C MET A 97 22.22 13.18 8.98
N LEU A 98 21.00 12.64 9.09
CA LEU A 98 20.59 11.41 8.42
C LEU A 98 19.37 11.68 7.57
N ALA A 99 19.43 11.35 6.28
CA ALA A 99 18.27 11.40 5.39
C ALA A 99 17.64 10.01 5.29
N LEU A 100 16.33 9.92 5.54
CA LEU A 100 15.55 8.69 5.40
C LEU A 100 14.52 8.90 4.30
N LEU A 101 14.57 8.04 3.28
CA LEU A 101 13.55 7.93 2.25
C LEU A 101 12.71 6.69 2.53
N GLY A 102 11.42 6.76 2.22
CA GLY A 102 10.49 5.67 2.44
C GLY A 102 9.54 5.50 1.26
N SER A 103 9.34 4.26 0.82
CA SER A 103 8.28 3.85 -0.11
C SER A 103 7.44 2.73 0.49
N ALA A 104 6.19 2.64 0.06
CA ALA A 104 5.29 1.55 0.44
C ALA A 104 4.46 1.15 -0.77
N ASP A 105 4.34 -0.16 -0.95
CA ASP A 105 3.48 -0.80 -1.92
C ASP A 105 2.57 -1.76 -1.15
N ALA A 106 1.27 -1.62 -1.34
CA ALA A 106 0.27 -2.44 -0.69
C ALA A 106 -0.64 -3.10 -1.72
N ASP A 107 -1.02 -4.34 -1.41
CA ASP A 107 -2.06 -5.07 -2.10
C ASP A 107 -3.21 -5.32 -1.13
N PHE A 108 -4.43 -5.35 -1.63
CA PHE A 108 -5.59 -5.75 -0.85
C PHE A 108 -6.48 -6.70 -1.64
N ASP A 109 -7.14 -7.58 -0.90
CA ASP A 109 -8.23 -8.41 -1.37
C ASP A 109 -9.41 -8.28 -0.41
N THR A 110 -10.61 -8.36 -0.95
CA THR A 110 -11.83 -8.29 -0.17
C THR A 110 -12.68 -9.52 -0.44
N ASN A 111 -13.41 -9.92 0.59
CA ASN A 111 -14.37 -10.98 0.48
C ASN A 111 -15.69 -10.53 1.10
N PHE A 112 -16.71 -10.45 0.26
CA PHE A 112 -18.03 -10.00 0.64
C PHE A 112 -19.09 -11.07 0.37
N GLY A 113 -19.74 -11.56 1.43
CA GLY A 113 -20.85 -12.51 1.33
C GLY A 113 -22.19 -11.80 1.51
N ALA A 114 -23.05 -11.91 0.51
CA ALA A 114 -24.35 -11.24 0.47
C ALA A 114 -25.46 -12.17 -0.06
N GLY A 115 -26.70 -11.79 0.19
CA GLY A 115 -27.91 -12.43 -0.35
C GLY A 115 -28.65 -11.47 -1.25
N PHE A 116 -29.21 -11.99 -2.34
CA PHE A 116 -30.05 -11.24 -3.25
C PHE A 116 -31.34 -12.00 -3.51
N GLU A 117 -32.44 -11.29 -3.35
CA GLU A 117 -33.76 -11.73 -3.74
C GLU A 117 -34.35 -10.77 -4.77
N ALA A 118 -34.98 -11.27 -5.81
CA ALA A 118 -35.73 -10.48 -6.77
C ALA A 118 -36.90 -11.25 -7.33
N GLY A 119 -37.98 -10.54 -7.61
CA GLY A 119 -39.19 -11.16 -8.08
C GLY A 119 -40.24 -10.16 -8.55
N VAL A 120 -41.45 -10.68 -8.73
CA VAL A 120 -42.61 -9.90 -9.14
C VAL A 120 -43.69 -10.01 -8.06
N ALA A 121 -44.13 -8.87 -7.57
CA ALA A 121 -45.27 -8.69 -6.70
C ALA A 121 -46.50 -8.35 -7.56
N THR A 122 -47.54 -9.19 -7.54
CA THR A 122 -48.80 -8.92 -8.25
C THR A 122 -49.96 -8.78 -7.26
N SER A 123 -50.54 -7.58 -7.19
CA SER A 123 -51.68 -7.31 -6.30
C SER A 123 -53.02 -7.69 -6.95
N PHE A 124 -53.11 -7.68 -8.28
CA PHE A 124 -54.36 -7.99 -9.01
C PHE A 124 -54.69 -9.47 -9.08
N LEU A 125 -53.72 -10.38 -8.91
CA LEU A 125 -53.95 -11.83 -8.93
C LEU A 125 -54.06 -12.43 -7.52
N ASN A 126 -53.76 -11.66 -6.47
CA ASN A 126 -53.75 -12.13 -5.08
C ASN A 126 -52.79 -13.33 -4.86
N ILE A 127 -51.74 -13.44 -5.68
CA ILE A 127 -50.76 -14.54 -5.67
C ILE A 127 -49.62 -14.28 -4.66
N GLY A 128 -49.50 -13.05 -4.14
CA GLY A 128 -48.39 -12.64 -3.28
C GLY A 128 -47.12 -12.36 -4.08
N ASP A 129 -46.03 -12.12 -3.38
CA ASP A 129 -44.72 -11.85 -3.97
C ASP A 129 -44.12 -13.17 -4.49
N VAL A 130 -43.85 -13.24 -5.79
CA VAL A 130 -43.23 -14.41 -6.42
C VAL A 130 -41.75 -14.11 -6.62
N SER A 131 -40.93 -14.74 -5.79
CA SER A 131 -39.47 -14.69 -5.93
C SER A 131 -39.04 -15.47 -7.19
N LEU A 132 -38.31 -14.80 -8.08
CA LEU A 132 -37.77 -15.38 -9.31
C LEU A 132 -36.26 -15.68 -9.16
N ILE A 133 -35.59 -14.93 -8.30
CA ILE A 133 -34.19 -15.07 -7.94
C ILE A 133 -34.15 -15.02 -6.41
N ASP A 134 -33.68 -16.08 -5.77
CA ASP A 134 -33.37 -16.10 -4.34
C ASP A 134 -32.06 -16.86 -4.16
N ARG A 135 -30.94 -16.13 -4.05
CA ARG A 135 -29.61 -16.72 -3.98
C ARG A 135 -28.63 -15.90 -3.15
N GLY A 136 -27.72 -16.61 -2.48
CA GLY A 136 -26.48 -16.05 -1.98
C GLY A 136 -25.53 -15.71 -3.13
N TYR A 137 -24.78 -14.62 -2.98
CA TYR A 137 -23.73 -14.18 -3.89
C TYR A 137 -22.49 -13.74 -3.12
N ARG A 138 -21.35 -13.80 -3.78
CA ARG A 138 -20.07 -13.41 -3.20
C ARG A 138 -19.35 -12.50 -4.17
N LEU A 139 -18.98 -11.32 -3.72
CA LEU A 139 -18.14 -10.38 -4.46
C LEU A 139 -16.75 -10.35 -3.83
N SER A 140 -15.73 -10.25 -4.68
CA SER A 140 -14.35 -10.09 -4.25
C SER A 140 -13.65 -9.09 -5.14
N ALA A 141 -13.27 -7.95 -4.57
CA ALA A 141 -12.49 -6.92 -5.24
C ALA A 141 -11.06 -6.91 -4.70
N SER A 142 -10.09 -6.98 -5.62
CA SER A 142 -8.67 -6.83 -5.33
C SER A 142 -8.06 -5.63 -6.04
N GLY A 143 -7.01 -5.06 -5.48
CA GLY A 143 -6.30 -3.93 -6.04
C GLY A 143 -4.97 -3.66 -5.35
N SER A 144 -4.14 -2.84 -5.99
CA SER A 144 -2.82 -2.46 -5.49
C SER A 144 -2.69 -0.95 -5.36
N SER A 145 -1.93 -0.49 -4.37
CA SER A 145 -1.80 0.89 -3.95
C SER A 145 -0.35 1.14 -3.58
N THR A 146 0.25 2.19 -4.12
CA THR A 146 1.57 2.69 -3.67
C THR A 146 1.37 3.96 -2.85
N ILE A 147 2.36 4.41 -2.07
CA ILE A 147 2.28 5.71 -1.36
C ILE A 147 1.86 6.81 -2.34
N ARG A 148 0.82 7.59 -1.96
CA ARG A 148 0.22 8.67 -2.77
C ARG A 148 -0.56 8.22 -4.00
N SER A 149 -0.86 6.94 -4.11
CA SER A 149 -1.78 6.42 -5.12
C SER A 149 -2.84 5.59 -4.44
N SER A 150 -4.05 5.61 -5.00
CA SER A 150 -5.13 4.77 -4.53
C SER A 150 -5.29 3.53 -5.41
N GLY A 151 -5.36 2.35 -4.81
CA GLY A 151 -5.75 1.13 -5.51
C GLY A 151 -7.27 0.99 -5.55
N THR A 152 -7.87 0.73 -6.72
CA THR A 152 -9.31 0.44 -6.84
C THR A 152 -9.56 -0.94 -7.43
N GLY A 153 -10.23 -1.80 -6.66
CA GLY A 153 -10.73 -3.09 -7.13
C GLY A 153 -12.21 -3.00 -7.48
N ARG A 154 -12.65 -3.79 -8.47
CA ARG A 154 -14.06 -3.90 -8.84
C ARG A 154 -14.45 -5.33 -9.17
N ASP A 155 -15.65 -5.72 -8.77
CA ASP A 155 -16.26 -7.00 -9.11
C ASP A 155 -17.77 -6.84 -9.32
N SER A 156 -18.37 -7.71 -10.12
CA SER A 156 -19.80 -7.70 -10.43
C SER A 156 -20.39 -9.07 -10.72
N GLN A 157 -21.61 -9.32 -10.27
CA GLN A 157 -22.36 -10.54 -10.57
C GLN A 157 -23.74 -10.23 -11.14
N GLY A 158 -24.06 -10.86 -12.29
CA GLY A 158 -25.34 -10.75 -12.97
C GLY A 158 -26.27 -11.94 -12.70
N PHE A 159 -27.56 -11.66 -12.54
CA PHE A 159 -28.63 -12.65 -12.43
C PHE A 159 -29.61 -12.48 -13.59
N ALA A 160 -30.12 -13.57 -14.18
CA ALA A 160 -31.00 -13.50 -15.34
C ALA A 160 -32.20 -14.45 -15.23
N ARG A 161 -33.37 -13.89 -15.57
CA ARG A 161 -34.68 -14.43 -15.97
C ARG A 161 -35.07 -15.86 -15.55
N VAL A 162 -36.14 -15.93 -14.75
CA VAL A 162 -37.05 -17.09 -14.65
C VAL A 162 -38.41 -16.62 -15.15
N GLY A 163 -38.86 -17.11 -16.31
CA GLY A 163 -40.20 -16.83 -16.81
C GLY A 163 -41.26 -17.51 -15.95
N THR A 164 -42.43 -16.89 -15.81
CA THR A 164 -43.61 -17.53 -15.24
C THR A 164 -44.14 -18.60 -16.20
N PRO A 165 -44.75 -19.70 -15.70
CA PRO A 165 -45.26 -20.76 -16.55
C PRO A 165 -46.36 -20.25 -17.49
N GLU A 166 -46.26 -20.58 -18.77
CA GLU A 166 -47.27 -20.27 -19.79
C GLU A 166 -48.58 -21.01 -19.47
N ILE A 167 -49.69 -20.28 -19.40
CA ILE A 167 -51.04 -20.86 -19.38
C ILE A 167 -51.53 -20.87 -20.83
N PRO A 168 -52.09 -21.99 -21.36
CA PRO A 168 -52.61 -22.01 -22.72
C PRO A 168 -53.62 -20.89 -22.98
N GLY A 169 -53.27 -19.94 -23.85
CA GLY A 169 -54.10 -18.80 -24.23
C GLY A 169 -53.87 -17.51 -23.43
N ILE A 170 -53.05 -17.53 -22.38
CA ILE A 170 -52.61 -16.34 -21.61
C ILE A 170 -51.14 -16.50 -21.23
N SER A 171 -50.26 -15.73 -21.85
CA SER A 171 -48.86 -15.62 -21.44
C SER A 171 -48.70 -14.44 -20.49
N ILE A 172 -48.53 -14.74 -19.21
CA ILE A 172 -48.00 -13.78 -18.25
C ILE A 172 -46.50 -14.08 -18.18
N GLY A 173 -45.67 -13.08 -18.43
CA GLY A 173 -44.22 -13.20 -18.45
C GLY A 173 -43.60 -12.08 -17.65
N GLY A 174 -42.71 -12.44 -16.74
CA GLY A 174 -41.88 -11.50 -16.01
C GLY A 174 -40.42 -11.91 -16.10
N GLY A 175 -39.54 -10.93 -16.26
CA GLY A 175 -38.11 -11.10 -16.17
C GLY A 175 -37.52 -10.12 -15.17
N VAL A 176 -36.57 -10.59 -14.36
CA VAL A 176 -35.72 -9.70 -13.58
C VAL A 176 -34.28 -10.04 -13.88
N SER A 177 -33.48 -9.00 -14.09
CA SER A 177 -32.03 -9.06 -14.13
C SER A 177 -31.46 -8.08 -13.12
N ALA A 178 -30.46 -8.53 -12.38
CA ALA A 178 -29.81 -7.70 -11.39
C ALA A 178 -28.31 -7.79 -11.53
N ASN A 179 -27.62 -6.67 -11.31
CA ASN A 179 -26.17 -6.62 -11.21
C ASN A 179 -25.77 -6.05 -9.86
N ALA A 180 -25.09 -6.87 -9.05
CA ALA A 180 -24.40 -6.42 -7.86
C ALA A 180 -22.99 -5.97 -8.24
N THR A 181 -22.50 -4.90 -7.62
CA THR A 181 -21.17 -4.33 -7.86
C THR A 181 -20.49 -3.98 -6.55
N GLN A 182 -19.19 -4.18 -6.50
CA GLN A 182 -18.33 -3.72 -5.41
C GLN A 182 -17.24 -2.82 -5.98
N ARG A 183 -16.95 -1.72 -5.30
CA ARG A 183 -15.78 -0.87 -5.55
C ARG A 183 -15.06 -0.60 -4.24
N SER A 184 -13.90 -1.20 -4.07
CA SER A 184 -13.06 -0.98 -2.88
C SER A 184 -11.87 -0.10 -3.23
N THR A 185 -11.46 0.75 -2.30
CA THR A 185 -10.35 1.69 -2.49
C THR A 185 -9.46 1.71 -1.26
N LEU A 186 -8.17 1.48 -1.45
CA LEU A 186 -7.12 1.68 -0.44
C LEU A 186 -6.30 2.91 -0.83
N ASP A 187 -6.02 3.79 0.12
CA ASP A 187 -5.12 4.93 -0.02
C ASP A 187 -4.03 4.87 1.05
N LEU A 188 -2.76 4.99 0.61
CA LEU A 188 -1.60 5.01 1.50
C LEU A 188 -1.10 6.46 1.64
N THR A 189 -1.20 6.98 2.85
CA THR A 189 -0.96 8.41 3.16
C THR A 189 0.44 8.69 3.71
N GLY A 190 1.13 7.68 4.27
CA GLY A 190 2.50 7.81 4.73
C GLY A 190 2.99 6.66 5.60
N ILE A 191 4.27 6.71 5.95
CA ILE A 191 4.93 5.78 6.88
C ILE A 191 5.40 6.58 8.09
N SER A 192 5.23 6.04 9.28
CA SER A 192 5.77 6.61 10.51
C SER A 192 6.50 5.55 11.32
N GLY A 193 7.37 5.97 12.23
CA GLY A 193 8.01 5.07 13.17
C GLY A 193 9.05 5.78 14.01
N THR A 194 9.92 4.98 14.63
CA THR A 194 11.01 5.48 15.46
C THR A 194 12.34 5.10 14.84
N LEU A 195 13.19 6.08 14.59
CA LEU A 195 14.59 5.90 14.26
C LEU A 195 15.40 5.94 15.55
N THR A 196 16.36 5.04 15.66
CA THR A 196 17.10 4.77 16.89
C THR A 196 18.58 4.63 16.60
N ALA A 197 19.41 5.19 17.48
CA ALA A 197 20.86 5.09 17.45
C ALA A 197 21.35 4.57 18.80
N ARG A 198 22.14 3.50 18.79
CA ARG A 198 22.68 2.88 20.01
C ARG A 198 24.20 2.83 19.98
N ASN A 199 24.86 3.39 20.98
CA ASN A 199 26.30 3.25 21.13
C ASN A 199 26.65 1.81 21.55
N ALA A 200 27.46 1.13 20.75
CA ALA A 200 27.83 -0.27 20.96
C ALA A 200 28.73 -0.49 22.19
N VAL A 201 29.40 0.56 22.68
CA VAL A 201 30.33 0.49 23.81
C VAL A 201 29.65 0.91 25.11
N THR A 202 29.02 2.08 25.13
CA THR A 202 28.40 2.65 26.34
C THR A 202 26.97 2.14 26.56
N GLY A 203 26.30 1.71 25.50
CA GLY A 203 24.88 1.33 25.53
C GLY A 203 23.93 2.54 25.49
N THR A 204 24.44 3.76 25.41
CA THR A 204 23.66 5.00 25.27
C THR A 204 22.74 4.91 24.06
N PHE A 205 21.53 5.46 24.18
CA PHE A 205 20.50 5.38 23.15
C PHE A 205 19.88 6.76 22.88
N VAL A 206 19.72 7.07 21.61
CA VAL A 206 19.03 8.27 21.13
C VAL A 206 17.95 7.83 20.15
N SER A 207 16.78 8.45 20.23
CA SER A 207 15.67 8.15 19.32
C SER A 207 15.02 9.41 18.79
N SER A 208 14.46 9.29 17.59
CA SER A 208 13.65 10.32 16.96
C SER A 208 12.49 9.67 16.23
N ILE A 209 11.34 10.34 16.21
CA ILE A 209 10.17 9.89 15.47
C ILE A 209 10.30 10.39 14.03
N PHE A 210 9.99 9.54 13.06
CA PHE A 210 9.88 9.93 11.66
C PHE A 210 8.45 9.88 11.17
N SER A 211 8.13 10.74 10.21
CA SER A 211 6.87 10.68 9.47
C SER A 211 7.11 11.04 8.01
N ILE A 212 7.25 10.00 7.19
CA ILE A 212 7.44 10.11 5.75
C ILE A 212 6.06 10.18 5.12
N GLY A 213 5.58 11.42 4.91
CA GLY A 213 4.37 11.71 4.15
C GLY A 213 4.64 11.97 2.68
N ASN A 214 4.06 13.06 2.16
CA ASN A 214 4.10 13.41 0.72
C ASN A 214 5.46 13.93 0.21
N SER A 215 6.43 14.24 1.07
CA SER A 215 7.75 14.78 0.68
C SER A 215 8.78 13.71 0.28
N GLY A 216 8.62 12.45 0.73
CA GLY A 216 9.44 11.30 0.31
C GLY A 216 10.83 11.21 0.95
N VAL A 217 11.20 12.24 1.71
CA VAL A 217 12.44 12.32 2.49
C VAL A 217 12.11 12.99 3.82
N ASP A 218 12.68 12.47 4.89
CA ASP A 218 12.72 13.12 6.20
C ASP A 218 14.19 13.21 6.65
N ASN A 219 14.56 14.32 7.28
CA ASN A 219 15.94 14.58 7.70
C ASN A 219 16.01 14.65 9.22
N PHE A 220 16.90 13.87 9.80
CA PHE A 220 17.09 13.77 11.24
C PHE A 220 18.40 14.41 11.63
N ASN A 221 18.37 15.08 12.78
CA ASN A 221 19.57 15.56 13.43
C ASN A 221 19.74 14.78 14.74
N PHE A 222 20.74 13.90 14.81
CA PHE A 222 21.08 13.18 16.02
C PHE A 222 22.22 13.88 16.77
N ASP A 223 22.06 13.98 18.08
CA ASP A 223 23.17 14.26 18.98
C ASP A 223 23.80 12.93 19.40
N LEU A 224 24.90 12.56 18.73
CA LEU A 224 25.72 11.38 18.99
C LEU A 224 27.01 11.78 19.72
N GLY A 225 26.95 12.70 20.68
CA GLY A 225 28.10 13.31 21.39
C GLY A 225 29.03 12.38 22.19
N GLU A 226 29.00 11.07 21.97
CA GLU A 226 29.94 10.10 22.54
C GLU A 226 30.73 9.39 21.45
N VAL A 227 32.05 9.30 21.64
CA VAL A 227 32.96 8.51 20.81
C VAL A 227 32.55 7.04 20.83
N GLY A 228 32.60 6.41 19.67
CA GLY A 228 32.29 5.00 19.50
C GLY A 228 31.48 4.70 18.27
N ARG A 229 31.13 3.42 18.11
CA ARG A 229 30.25 2.96 17.04
C ARG A 229 28.80 3.08 17.50
N TRP A 230 27.99 3.72 16.68
CA TRP A 230 26.55 3.86 16.86
C TRP A 230 25.83 3.00 15.83
N ASP A 231 25.08 2.00 16.28
CA ASP A 231 24.24 1.18 15.42
C ASP A 231 22.88 1.87 15.22
N LEU A 232 22.45 1.98 13.97
CA LEU A 232 21.22 2.64 13.57
C LEU A 232 20.13 1.60 13.28
N SER A 233 18.90 1.87 13.71
CA SER A 233 17.76 1.03 13.37
C SER A 233 16.44 1.79 13.33
N VAL A 234 15.51 1.34 12.50
CA VAL A 234 14.11 1.76 12.52
C VAL A 234 13.25 0.71 13.22
N GLY A 235 12.26 1.16 13.96
CA GLY A 235 11.32 0.33 14.72
C GLY A 235 9.97 1.03 14.88
N ASP A 236 9.03 0.36 15.56
CA ASP A 236 7.69 0.88 15.84
C ASP A 236 6.97 1.43 14.60
N ILE A 237 7.13 0.73 13.48
CA ILE A 237 6.68 1.19 12.17
C ILE A 237 5.16 1.11 12.08
N GLY A 238 4.57 2.20 11.59
CA GLY A 238 3.14 2.32 11.29
C GLY A 238 2.93 2.85 9.88
N VAL A 239 1.80 2.48 9.28
CA VAL A 239 1.41 2.91 7.94
C VAL A 239 0.09 3.68 8.03
N GLY A 240 0.13 4.96 7.71
CA GLY A 240 -1.07 5.78 7.59
C GLY A 240 -1.83 5.38 6.33
N ASN A 241 -3.08 4.94 6.48
CA ASN A 241 -3.90 4.48 5.36
C ASN A 241 -5.38 4.79 5.56
N ALA A 242 -6.13 4.78 4.46
CA ALA A 242 -7.59 4.86 4.45
C ALA A 242 -8.17 3.85 3.45
N PHE A 243 -8.98 2.93 3.96
CA PHE A 243 -9.72 1.95 3.17
C PHE A 243 -11.20 2.29 3.15
N SER A 244 -11.83 2.22 1.97
CA SER A 244 -13.26 2.43 1.78
C SER A 244 -13.84 1.40 0.81
N SER A 245 -15.15 1.16 0.90
CA SER A 245 -15.83 0.27 -0.03
C SER A 245 -17.25 0.75 -0.31
N VAL A 246 -17.61 0.78 -1.59
CA VAL A 246 -18.96 1.11 -2.06
C VAL A 246 -19.57 -0.14 -2.68
N PHE A 247 -20.80 -0.43 -2.30
CA PHE A 247 -21.60 -1.52 -2.84
C PHE A 247 -22.79 -0.94 -3.58
N GLY A 248 -22.96 -1.34 -4.83
CA GLY A 248 -24.06 -0.90 -5.67
C GLY A 248 -24.86 -2.09 -6.19
N LEU A 249 -26.16 -1.88 -6.38
CA LEU A 249 -27.07 -2.82 -7.03
C LEU A 249 -27.82 -2.10 -8.13
N SER A 250 -27.94 -2.73 -9.28
CA SER A 250 -28.87 -2.29 -10.32
C SER A 250 -29.82 -3.42 -10.64
N VAL A 251 -31.09 -3.09 -10.83
CA VAL A 251 -32.13 -4.06 -11.18
C VAL A 251 -32.87 -3.53 -12.40
N SER A 252 -33.00 -4.39 -13.39
CA SER A 252 -33.85 -4.18 -14.54
C SER A 252 -34.85 -5.31 -14.57
N GLY A 253 -36.05 -5.03 -15.03
CA GLY A 253 -37.01 -6.08 -15.24
C GLY A 253 -38.07 -5.68 -16.23
N ASP A 254 -38.74 -6.71 -16.71
CA ASP A 254 -39.78 -6.62 -17.69
C ASP A 254 -40.99 -7.37 -17.14
N PHE A 255 -42.17 -6.74 -17.27
CA PHE A 255 -43.43 -7.39 -16.94
C PHE A 255 -44.39 -7.20 -18.09
N GLY A 256 -45.01 -8.28 -18.54
CA GLY A 256 -46.05 -8.19 -19.55
C GLY A 256 -47.06 -9.31 -19.44
N ALA A 257 -48.24 -9.03 -19.98
CA ALA A 257 -49.23 -10.05 -20.29
C ALA A 257 -49.59 -9.95 -21.77
N SER A 258 -49.62 -11.08 -22.46
CA SER A 258 -50.09 -11.20 -23.83
C SER A 258 -51.16 -12.29 -23.94
N LEU A 259 -52.09 -12.08 -24.86
CA LEU A 259 -53.16 -13.02 -25.18
C LEU A 259 -52.92 -13.54 -26.60
N GLY A 260 -52.65 -14.84 -26.74
CA GLY A 260 -52.41 -15.44 -28.04
C GLY A 260 -51.64 -16.77 -28.00
N PHE A 261 -51.28 -17.27 -29.18
CA PHE A 261 -50.46 -18.47 -29.36
C PHE A 261 -49.11 -18.09 -29.96
N GLY A 262 -48.02 -18.46 -29.30
CA GLY A 262 -46.66 -18.15 -29.73
C GLY A 262 -46.31 -16.67 -29.56
N CYS A 263 -46.79 -16.05 -28.48
CA CYS A 263 -46.38 -14.71 -28.10
C CYS A 263 -45.02 -14.78 -27.40
N GLY A 264 -44.11 -13.92 -27.83
CA GLY A 264 -42.76 -13.84 -27.31
C GLY A 264 -42.76 -13.19 -25.94
N ASN A 265 -41.75 -12.40 -25.64
CA ASN A 265 -41.74 -11.60 -24.44
C ASN A 265 -42.89 -10.58 -24.48
N PRO A 266 -43.90 -10.68 -23.60
CA PRO A 266 -45.03 -9.74 -23.60
C PRO A 266 -44.66 -8.29 -23.25
N ALA A 267 -43.40 -8.04 -22.86
CA ALA A 267 -42.85 -6.72 -22.61
C ALA A 267 -42.08 -6.11 -23.80
N ARG A 268 -41.83 -6.87 -24.87
CA ARG A 268 -41.14 -6.37 -26.06
C ARG A 268 -41.92 -6.71 -27.32
N ASP A 269 -42.27 -5.68 -28.09
CA ASP A 269 -43.08 -5.83 -29.30
C ASP A 269 -42.31 -6.49 -30.47
N ASP A 270 -41.00 -6.72 -30.33
CA ASP A 270 -40.11 -7.14 -31.41
C ASP A 270 -39.99 -8.67 -31.57
N ASP A 271 -40.52 -9.47 -30.65
CA ASP A 271 -40.45 -10.94 -30.68
C ASP A 271 -41.83 -11.65 -30.75
N ASN A 272 -42.92 -10.89 -30.98
CA ASN A 272 -44.27 -11.45 -31.03
C ASN A 272 -44.65 -12.13 -32.36
N GLY A 273 -45.26 -13.31 -32.25
CA GLY A 273 -45.81 -14.06 -33.37
C GLY A 273 -47.11 -13.47 -33.95
N ARG A 274 -47.55 -14.01 -35.09
CA ARG A 274 -48.65 -13.49 -35.93
C ARG A 274 -50.05 -13.51 -35.29
N LEU A 275 -50.22 -14.06 -34.08
CA LEU A 275 -51.51 -14.27 -33.40
C LEU A 275 -51.54 -13.70 -31.96
N CYS A 276 -50.73 -12.67 -31.68
CA CYS A 276 -50.73 -11.96 -30.41
C CYS A 276 -51.62 -10.73 -30.47
N VAL A 277 -52.57 -10.61 -29.55
CA VAL A 277 -53.53 -9.50 -29.49
C VAL A 277 -53.40 -8.81 -28.14
N GLY A 278 -52.78 -7.62 -28.16
CA GLY A 278 -52.63 -6.77 -26.99
C GLY A 278 -51.43 -7.14 -26.14
N ASP A 279 -50.34 -6.43 -26.35
CA ASP A 279 -49.17 -6.47 -25.48
C ASP A 279 -49.28 -5.29 -24.51
N ALA A 280 -49.53 -5.60 -23.25
CA ALA A 280 -49.47 -4.64 -22.16
C ALA A 280 -48.19 -4.95 -21.38
N GLY A 281 -47.09 -4.38 -21.86
CA GLY A 281 -45.75 -4.49 -21.29
C GLY A 281 -45.35 -3.23 -20.53
N VAL A 282 -44.62 -3.41 -19.44
CA VAL A 282 -43.87 -2.33 -18.77
C VAL A 282 -42.44 -2.83 -18.61
N GLU A 283 -41.51 -2.18 -19.29
CA GLU A 283 -40.08 -2.28 -18.99
C GLU A 283 -39.76 -1.30 -17.86
N VAL A 284 -38.97 -1.79 -16.91
CA VAL A 284 -38.59 -1.05 -15.72
C VAL A 284 -37.09 -1.15 -15.54
N GLU A 285 -36.40 -0.02 -15.63
CA GLU A 285 -35.00 0.09 -15.26
C GLU A 285 -34.88 0.89 -13.97
N SER A 286 -34.15 0.35 -13.00
CA SER A 286 -33.70 1.12 -11.85
C SER A 286 -32.40 1.86 -12.19
N SER A 287 -32.25 3.09 -11.72
CA SER A 287 -30.90 3.64 -11.49
C SER A 287 -30.16 2.73 -10.50
N SER A 288 -28.83 2.71 -10.53
CA SER A 288 -28.08 1.94 -9.53
C SER A 288 -28.39 2.48 -8.13
N LEU A 289 -28.83 1.58 -7.25
CA LEU A 289 -29.02 1.80 -5.83
C LEU A 289 -27.67 1.59 -5.13
N ASP A 290 -27.15 2.62 -4.47
CA ASP A 290 -26.00 2.48 -3.58
C ASP A 290 -26.46 1.78 -2.30
N LEU A 291 -26.21 0.47 -2.20
CA LEU A 291 -26.65 -0.36 -1.08
C LEU A 291 -25.92 -0.06 0.22
N ALA A 292 -24.63 0.22 0.12
CA ALA A 292 -23.81 0.60 1.26
C ALA A 292 -22.60 1.41 0.84
N ASN A 293 -22.36 2.49 1.56
CA ASN A 293 -21.14 3.26 1.47
C ASN A 293 -20.41 3.15 2.80
N ILE A 294 -19.35 2.34 2.81
CA ILE A 294 -18.52 2.17 4.00
C ILE A 294 -17.54 3.34 4.05
N PRO A 295 -17.65 4.23 5.06
CA PRO A 295 -16.78 5.38 5.17
C PRO A 295 -15.33 4.93 5.38
N GLY A 296 -14.38 5.80 4.99
CA GLY A 296 -12.95 5.52 5.11
C GLY A 296 -12.53 5.16 6.54
N PHE A 297 -11.86 4.03 6.72
CA PHE A 297 -11.26 3.60 7.99
C PHE A 297 -9.84 3.07 7.78
N ALA A 298 -9.03 3.03 8.85
CA ALA A 298 -7.66 2.53 8.76
C ALA A 298 -7.59 1.00 8.89
N LEU A 299 -6.84 0.37 8.00
CA LEU A 299 -6.35 -1.00 8.15
C LEU A 299 -5.26 -1.05 9.21
N LEU A 300 -5.35 -2.02 10.11
CA LEU A 300 -4.47 -2.18 11.27
C LEU A 300 -3.31 -3.12 10.96
N TYR A 301 -2.38 -2.65 10.13
CA TYR A 301 -1.20 -3.44 9.76
C TYR A 301 -0.38 -3.84 10.99
N SER A 302 0.07 -5.08 10.98
CA SER A 302 0.91 -5.66 12.03
C SER A 302 2.02 -6.51 11.43
N GLY A 303 2.99 -6.90 12.26
CA GLY A 303 4.09 -7.79 11.85
C GLY A 303 5.35 -7.08 11.34
N PHE A 304 5.37 -5.74 11.35
CA PHE A 304 6.57 -4.97 11.03
C PHE A 304 7.73 -5.35 11.95
N LYS A 305 8.89 -5.64 11.36
CA LYS A 305 10.11 -5.95 12.11
C LYS A 305 11.03 -4.74 12.11
N SER A 306 11.71 -4.51 13.23
CA SER A 306 12.79 -3.54 13.29
C SER A 306 13.88 -3.89 12.27
N GLN A 307 14.38 -2.87 11.57
CA GLN A 307 15.43 -3.02 10.55
C GLN A 307 16.67 -2.24 10.97
N GLY A 308 17.83 -2.87 10.84
CA GLY A 308 19.11 -2.19 10.98
C GLY A 308 19.41 -1.34 9.75
N LEU A 309 19.80 -0.09 9.98
CA LEU A 309 20.22 0.86 8.94
C LEU A 309 21.74 1.00 8.84
N GLY A 310 22.50 0.13 9.53
CA GLY A 310 23.96 0.15 9.54
C GLY A 310 24.52 0.80 10.81
N SER A 311 25.68 1.41 10.69
CA SER A 311 26.37 2.04 11.82
C SER A 311 27.18 3.25 11.39
N ILE A 312 27.31 4.23 12.31
CA ILE A 312 28.17 5.41 12.20
C ILE A 312 29.28 5.30 13.25
N THR A 313 30.51 5.70 12.91
CA THR A 313 31.61 5.75 13.87
C THR A 313 31.93 7.19 14.23
N ILE A 314 31.75 7.55 15.50
CA ILE A 314 32.22 8.83 16.04
C ILE A 314 33.63 8.62 16.56
N PHE A 315 34.59 9.39 16.02
CA PHE A 315 35.98 9.36 16.47
C PHE A 315 36.34 10.65 17.19
N ASP A 316 37.29 10.52 18.12
CA ASP A 316 37.86 11.67 18.80
C ASP A 316 38.72 12.48 17.82
N ASP A 317 38.32 13.71 17.54
CA ASP A 317 39.04 14.66 16.69
C ASP A 317 40.14 15.41 17.45
N THR A 318 40.30 15.16 18.77
CA THR A 318 41.40 15.70 19.57
C THR A 318 42.75 15.00 19.32
N ILE A 319 42.89 14.24 18.22
CA ILE A 319 44.22 13.80 17.77
C ILE A 319 45.03 15.04 17.39
N SER A 320 45.79 15.50 18.39
CA SER A 320 46.91 16.42 18.33
C SER A 320 47.61 16.30 17.00
N GLU A 321 47.87 17.45 16.34
CA GLU A 321 48.91 17.57 15.34
C GLU A 321 50.07 16.67 15.79
N VAL A 322 50.31 15.58 15.06
CA VAL A 322 51.52 14.78 15.30
C VAL A 322 52.64 15.78 15.15
N PRO A 323 53.47 16.04 16.18
CA PRO A 323 54.54 17.00 16.07
C PRO A 323 55.33 16.58 14.85
N ILE A 324 55.28 17.39 13.79
CA ILE A 324 56.08 17.18 12.60
C ILE A 324 57.48 16.93 13.16
N PRO A 325 58.11 15.75 12.96
CA PRO A 325 59.46 15.54 13.45
C PRO A 325 60.24 16.70 12.86
N GLY A 326 60.69 17.61 13.72
CA GLY A 326 61.15 18.92 13.27
C GLY A 326 62.13 18.73 12.12
N ALA A 327 62.17 19.63 11.14
CA ALA A 327 63.06 19.48 9.98
C ALA A 327 64.55 19.26 10.37
N LEU A 328 64.92 19.53 11.63
CA LEU A 328 66.26 19.39 12.21
C LEU A 328 66.84 17.96 12.18
N PRO A 329 66.20 16.88 12.71
CA PRO A 329 66.69 15.50 12.56
C PRO A 329 66.85 15.03 11.10
N LEU A 330 65.98 15.48 10.19
CA LEU A 330 66.09 15.17 8.75
C LEU A 330 67.25 15.93 8.09
N MET A 331 67.48 17.20 8.45
CA MET A 331 68.65 17.95 7.96
C MET A 331 69.96 17.40 8.54
N ALA A 332 70.00 17.02 9.82
CA ALA A 332 71.20 16.48 10.47
C ALA A 332 71.68 15.17 9.81
N SER A 333 70.76 14.31 9.39
CA SER A 333 71.10 13.07 8.67
C SER A 333 71.64 13.33 7.26
N VAL A 334 71.11 14.33 6.54
CA VAL A 334 71.64 14.75 5.23
C VAL A 334 73.05 15.36 5.34
N PHE A 335 73.31 16.18 6.36
CA PHE A 335 74.65 16.75 6.59
C PHE A 335 75.67 15.70 7.05
N ALA A 336 75.28 14.72 7.86
CA ALA A 336 76.16 13.63 8.27
C ALA A 336 76.60 12.75 7.08
N VAL A 337 75.69 12.45 6.16
CA VAL A 337 75.99 11.67 4.94
C VAL A 337 76.82 12.50 3.93
N GLY A 338 76.51 13.79 3.77
CA GLY A 338 77.29 14.70 2.92
C GLY A 338 78.73 14.94 3.43
N GLY A 339 78.93 15.00 4.75
CA GLY A 339 80.24 15.15 5.38
C GLY A 339 81.13 13.91 5.23
N LEU A 340 80.56 12.71 5.27
CA LEU A 340 81.28 11.45 5.06
C LEU A 340 81.71 11.26 3.59
N LEU A 341 80.91 11.74 2.63
CA LEU A 341 81.24 11.65 1.20
C LEU A 341 82.32 12.64 0.74
N ARG A 342 82.50 13.77 1.42
CA ARG A 342 83.56 14.76 1.08
C ARG A 342 84.97 14.38 1.53
N ARG A 343 85.14 13.36 2.39
CA ARG A 343 86.46 12.99 2.93
C ARG A 343 87.29 12.05 2.04
N ARG A 344 86.80 11.67 0.85
CA ARG A 344 87.43 10.63 -0.01
C ARG A 344 88.15 11.12 -1.28
N LYS A 345 88.43 12.42 -1.41
CA LYS A 345 89.33 12.95 -2.46
C LYS A 345 90.36 13.91 -1.87
N ALA A 346 91.41 13.34 -1.29
CA ALA A 346 92.69 14.00 -1.10
C ALA A 346 93.79 12.94 -1.23
N LYS A 347 94.15 12.64 -2.48
CA LYS A 347 95.47 12.21 -2.96
C LYS A 347 95.52 12.48 -4.46
#